data_AF-A0A7X5FRQ0-F1
#
_entry.id   AF-A0A7X5FRQ0-F1
#
_cell.length_a   1.000
_cell.length_b   1.000
_cell.length_c   1.000
_cell.angle_alpha   90.00
_cell.angle_beta   90.00
_cell.angle_gamma   90.00
#
_symmetry.space_group_name_H-M   'P 1'
#
loop_
_entity.id
_entity.type
_entity.pdbx_description
1 polymer ?
#
loop_
_entity_poly.entity_id
_entity_poly.type
_entity_poly.pdbx_seq_one_letter_code
_entity_poly.pdbx_strand_id
1 'polypeptide(L)'
;MLPILGNSWTISYLKEELVVGLEYIFNEIKDRVAILQRFVEGDDYRIVVLDQEVIASYRRLPLSVEGDGVHSIIQLLQIKQERFRQMDRDNGN
;
A
#
# COMPACT_ATOMS: atom_id res chain seq x y z
N MET A 1 9.69 -0.55 18.26
CA MET A 1 9.31 0.75 17.65
C MET A 1 7.83 0.97 17.95
N LEU A 2 7.47 2.04 18.65
CA LEU A 2 6.06 2.35 18.96
C LEU A 2 5.28 2.54 17.64
N PRO A 3 3.98 2.19 17.60
CA PRO A 3 3.13 2.51 16.44
C PRO A 3 3.24 4.01 16.18
N ILE A 4 3.69 4.36 14.98
CA ILE A 4 3.66 5.72 14.46
C ILE A 4 2.20 6.18 14.53
N LEU A 5 1.93 7.09 15.47
CA LEU A 5 0.63 7.69 15.79
C LEU A 5 -0.11 8.04 14.50
N GLY A 6 -1.07 7.20 14.09
CA GLY A 6 -1.91 7.45 12.91
C GLY A 6 -2.13 6.26 11.98
N ASN A 7 -1.34 5.19 12.08
CA ASN A 7 -1.52 4.01 11.21
C ASN A 7 -2.23 2.87 11.94
N SER A 8 -3.22 2.24 11.29
CA SER A 8 -3.94 1.05 11.78
C SER A 8 -3.19 -0.27 11.59
N TRP A 9 -1.93 -0.21 11.13
CA TRP A 9 -1.08 -1.37 10.88
C TRP A 9 0.29 -1.14 11.50
N THR A 10 0.92 -2.23 11.96
CA THR A 10 2.28 -2.22 12.48
C THR A 10 3.00 -3.51 12.09
N ILE A 11 4.32 -3.43 11.92
CA ILE A 11 5.19 -4.60 11.80
C ILE A 11 5.90 -4.74 13.14
N SER A 12 5.78 -5.92 13.74
CA SER A 12 6.40 -6.24 15.02
C SER A 12 7.45 -7.34 14.82
N TYR A 13 8.65 -7.12 15.33
CA TYR A 13 9.74 -8.10 15.29
C TYR A 13 9.83 -8.88 16.60
N LEU A 14 9.38 -8.27 17.70
CA LEU A 14 9.37 -8.84 19.04
C LEU A 14 7.95 -9.01 19.56
N LYS A 15 7.78 -9.91 20.54
CA LYS A 15 6.48 -10.19 21.16
C LYS A 15 5.93 -8.97 21.89
N GLU A 16 6.81 -8.21 22.55
CA GLU A 16 6.45 -7.02 23.32
C GLU A 16 5.87 -5.93 22.40
N GLU A 17 6.45 -5.77 21.21
CA GLU A 17 5.96 -4.83 20.20
C GLU A 17 4.58 -5.23 19.66
N LEU A 18 4.36 -6.54 19.48
CA LEU A 18 3.07 -7.06 19.03
C LEU A 18 1.97 -6.79 20.08
N VAL A 19 2.25 -7.03 21.36
CA VAL A 19 1.29 -6.78 22.45
C VAL A 19 0.89 -5.31 22.49
N VAL A 20 1.87 -4.40 22.46
CA VAL A 20 1.61 -2.95 22.44
C VAL A 20 0.80 -2.54 21.20
N GLY A 21 1.11 -3.10 20.03
CA GLY A 21 0.37 -2.84 18.79
C GLY A 21 -1.09 -3.29 18.86
N LEU A 22 -1.36 -4.49 19.40
CA LEU A 22 -2.72 -4.99 19.58
C LEU A 22 -3.51 -4.19 20.61
N GLU A 23 -2.88 -3.83 21.73
CA GLU A 23 -3.50 -2.95 22.73
C GLU A 23 -3.92 -1.62 22.10
N TYR A 24 -3.07 -1.01 21.27
CA TYR A 24 -3.39 0.22 20.55
C TYR A 24 -4.60 0.05 19.60
N ILE A 25 -4.65 -1.03 18.82
CA ILE A 25 -5.77 -1.30 17.88
C ILE A 25 -7.10 -1.45 18.64
N PHE A 26 -7.13 -2.24 19.71
CA PHE A 26 -8.37 -2.53 20.42
C PHE A 26 -8.79 -1.38 21.37
N ASN A 27 -7.84 -0.68 21.98
CA ASN A 27 -8.14 0.34 22.99
C ASN A 27 -8.19 1.76 22.45
N GLU A 28 -7.34 2.12 21.50
CA GLU A 28 -7.29 3.49 20.96
C GLU A 28 -8.11 3.61 19.68
N ILE A 29 -7.88 2.72 18.69
CA ILE A 29 -8.62 2.74 17.41
C ILE A 29 -10.04 2.19 17.57
N LYS A 30 -10.27 1.30 18.55
CA LYS A 30 -11.55 0.62 18.84
C LYS A 30 -12.03 -0.31 17.71
N ASP A 31 -11.11 -0.87 16.94
CA ASP A 31 -11.44 -1.93 15.98
C ASP A 31 -11.83 -3.22 16.71
N ARG A 32 -12.71 -4.02 16.10
CA ARG A 32 -13.21 -5.26 16.73
C ARG A 32 -12.33 -6.47 16.44
N VAL A 33 -11.55 -6.42 15.37
CA VAL A 33 -10.77 -7.55 14.86
C VAL A 33 -9.42 -7.04 14.39
N ALA A 34 -8.36 -7.73 14.78
CA ALA A 34 -7.02 -7.54 14.24
C ALA A 34 -6.60 -8.82 13.50
N ILE A 35 -5.92 -8.65 12.36
CA ILE A 35 -5.35 -9.76 11.59
C ILE A 35 -3.86 -9.77 11.83
N LEU A 36 -3.35 -10.89 12.37
CA LEU A 36 -1.93 -11.14 12.53
C LEU A 36 -1.46 -12.09 11.43
N GLN A 37 -0.42 -11.68 10.70
CA GLN A 37 0.22 -12.51 9.69
C GLN A 37 1.74 -12.49 9.85
N ARG A 38 2.39 -13.53 9.33
CA ARG A 38 3.85 -13.51 9.18
C ARG A 38 4.21 -12.48 8.11
N PHE A 39 5.27 -11.72 8.37
CA PHE A 39 5.85 -10.84 7.37
C PHE A 39 6.47 -11.68 6.24
N VAL A 40 6.15 -11.35 5.00
CA VAL A 40 6.67 -12.00 3.80
C VAL A 40 7.33 -10.92 2.96
N GLU A 41 8.61 -11.13 2.65
CA GLU A 41 9.36 -10.26 1.76
C GLU A 41 9.08 -10.60 0.29
N GLY A 42 9.05 -9.58 -0.56
CA GLY A 42 8.84 -9.74 -2.00
C GLY A 42 8.04 -8.60 -2.61
N ASP A 43 7.73 -8.76 -3.89
CA ASP A 43 6.92 -7.80 -4.64
C ASP A 43 5.42 -8.07 -4.43
N ASP A 44 4.63 -7.00 -4.22
CA ASP A 44 3.16 -7.08 -4.17
C ASP A 44 2.58 -7.15 -5.60
N TYR A 45 1.94 -8.27 -5.94
CA TYR A 45 1.22 -8.45 -7.20
C TYR A 45 -0.29 -8.53 -6.98
N ARG A 46 -1.07 -7.82 -7.79
CA ARG A 46 -2.51 -8.10 -7.96
C ARG A 46 -2.66 -9.16 -9.05
N ILE A 47 -3.44 -10.18 -8.76
CA ILE A 47 -3.91 -11.15 -9.75
C ILE A 47 -5.43 -11.03 -9.80
N VAL A 48 -5.99 -10.88 -11.00
CA VAL A 48 -7.44 -10.83 -11.25
C VAL A 48 -7.83 -12.13 -11.93
N VAL A 49 -8.76 -12.86 -11.31
CA VAL A 49 -9.26 -14.15 -11.79
C VAL A 49 -10.75 -14.02 -12.07
N LEU A 50 -11.19 -14.45 -13.27
CA LEU A 50 -12.58 -14.51 -13.68
C LEU A 50 -12.81 -15.88 -14.34
N ASP A 51 -13.90 -16.56 -13.99
CA ASP A 51 -14.24 -17.89 -14.53
C ASP A 51 -13.11 -18.93 -14.45
N GLN A 52 -12.33 -18.87 -13.36
CA GLN A 52 -11.14 -19.71 -13.09
C GLN A 52 -9.93 -19.40 -14.00
N GLU A 53 -10.00 -18.34 -14.81
CA GLU A 53 -8.90 -17.88 -15.66
C GLU A 53 -8.29 -16.59 -15.12
N VAL A 54 -6.96 -16.47 -15.23
CA VAL A 54 -6.24 -15.24 -14.87
C VAL A 54 -6.37 -14.25 -16.03
N ILE A 55 -7.11 -13.16 -15.82
CA ILE A 55 -7.34 -12.15 -16.86
C ILE A 55 -6.35 -10.97 -16.78
N ALA A 56 -5.73 -10.75 -15.61
CA ALA A 56 -4.70 -9.73 -15.46
C ALA A 56 -3.79 -10.03 -14.27
N SER A 57 -2.52 -9.67 -14.41
CA SER A 57 -1.58 -9.60 -13.29
C SER A 57 -0.72 -8.36 -13.40
N TYR A 58 -0.57 -7.60 -12.32
CA TYR A 58 0.29 -6.43 -12.31
C TYR A 58 0.92 -6.20 -10.94
N ARG A 59 2.13 -5.66 -10.93
CA ARG A 59 2.85 -5.27 -9.72
C ARG A 59 2.28 -3.97 -9.17
N ARG A 60 1.99 -3.90 -7.86
CA ARG A 60 1.71 -2.64 -7.18
C ARG A 60 3.03 -1.89 -6.95
N LEU A 61 3.16 -0.73 -7.58
CA LEU A 61 4.20 0.23 -7.27
C LEU A 61 3.55 1.45 -6.61
N PRO A 62 4.02 1.91 -5.44
CA PRO A 62 3.57 3.17 -4.86
C PRO A 62 3.76 4.32 -5.85
N LEU A 63 2.90 5.33 -5.77
CA LEU A 63 3.05 6.52 -6.59
C LEU A 63 4.35 7.23 -6.23
N SER A 64 5.32 7.19 -7.14
CA SER A 64 6.62 7.85 -7.01
C SER A 64 6.87 8.82 -8.16
N VAL A 65 7.79 9.76 -7.97
CA VAL A 65 8.33 10.62 -9.04
C VAL A 65 9.85 10.54 -9.03
N GLU A 66 10.45 10.64 -10.21
CA GLU A 66 11.90 10.71 -10.37
C GLU A 66 12.29 12.17 -10.60
N GLY A 67 13.28 12.66 -9.85
CA GLY A 67 13.75 14.04 -9.97
C GLY A 67 14.48 14.24 -11.29
N ASP A 68 14.06 15.23 -12.07
CA ASP A 68 14.67 15.56 -13.36
C ASP A 68 15.63 16.77 -13.30
N GLY A 69 15.85 17.32 -12.10
CA GLY A 69 16.70 18.48 -11.87
C GLY A 69 16.10 19.83 -12.32
N VAL A 70 14.87 19.84 -12.84
CA VAL A 70 14.21 21.03 -13.39
C VAL A 70 12.90 21.34 -12.66
N HIS A 71 12.08 20.33 -12.40
CA HIS A 71 10.76 20.48 -11.81
C HIS A 71 10.75 20.18 -10.30
N SER A 72 9.89 20.86 -9.56
CA SER A 72 9.60 20.52 -8.16
C SER A 72 8.84 19.19 -8.07
N ILE A 73 8.87 18.55 -6.89
CA ILE A 73 8.14 17.30 -6.61
C ILE A 73 6.64 17.44 -6.95
N ILE A 74 6.03 18.57 -6.63
CA ILE A 74 4.60 18.82 -6.88
C ILE A 74 4.32 18.88 -8.39
N GLN A 75 5.19 19.55 -9.16
CA GLN A 75 5.06 19.61 -10.62
C GLN A 75 5.25 18.24 -11.27
N LEU A 76 6.25 17.47 -10.84
CA LEU A 76 6.46 16.10 -11.30
C LEU A 76 5.24 15.20 -11.02
N LEU A 77 4.63 15.37 -9.84
CA LEU A 77 3.41 14.65 -9.47
C LEU A 77 2.25 15.02 -10.39
N GLN A 78 2.04 16.32 -10.64
CA GLN A 78 0.99 16.83 -11.53
C GLN A 78 1.18 16.32 -12.97
N ILE A 79 2.41 16.34 -13.49
CA ILE A 79 2.74 15.81 -14.82
C ILE A 79 2.43 14.32 -14.89
N LYS A 80 2.81 13.54 -13.87
CA LYS A 80 2.55 12.09 -13.82
C LYS A 80 1.06 11.79 -13.72
N GLN A 81 0.31 12.54 -12.92
CA GLN A 81 -1.15 12.42 -12.81
C GLN A 81 -1.86 12.77 -14.12
N GLU A 82 -1.41 13.81 -14.82
CA GLU A 82 -1.98 14.19 -16.12
C GLU A 82 -1.77 13.10 -17.17
N ARG A 83 -0.57 12.51 -17.24
CA ARG A 83 -0.30 11.34 -18.10
C ARG A 83 -1.22 10.17 -17.78
N PHE A 84 -1.48 9.88 -16.50
CA PHE A 84 -2.40 8.81 -16.12
C PHE A 84 -3.86 9.07 -16.53
N ARG A 85 -4.29 10.33 -16.62
CA ARG A 85 -5.62 10.67 -17.13
C ARG A 85 -5.72 10.52 -18.65
N GLN A 86 -4.64 10.84 -19.36
CA GLN A 86 -4.58 10.75 -20.82
C GLN A 86 -4.42 9.30 -21.30
N MET A 87 -3.70 8.48 -20.54
CA MET A 87 -3.63 7.03 -20.74
C MET A 87 -4.88 6.34 -20.21
N ASP A 88 -6.07 6.92 -20.44
CA ASP A 88 -7.38 6.47 -19.97
C ASP A 88 -7.36 4.96 -19.79
N ARG A 89 -7.50 4.51 -18.54
CA ARG A 89 -7.29 3.10 -18.18
C ARG A 89 -8.04 2.28 -19.20
N ASP A 90 -7.29 1.54 -20.02
CA ASP A 90 -7.83 0.64 -21.02
C ASP A 90 -8.66 -0.40 -20.23
N ASN A 91 -9.92 -0.07 -19.99
CA ASN A 91 -10.89 -0.91 -19.34
C ASN A 91 -11.17 -1.95 -20.41
N GLY A 92 -10.44 -3.07 -20.29
CA GLY A 92 -10.37 -4.15 -21.26
C GLY A 92 -11.65 -4.28 -22.08
N ASN A 93 -11.52 -3.94 -23.35
CA ASN A 93 -12.47 -4.27 -24.40
C ASN A 93 -11.99 -5.54 -25.10
#